data_AF-A0A519NKD5-F1
#
_entry.id   AF-A0A519NKD5-F1
#
_cell.length_a   1.000
_cell.length_b   1.000
_cell.length_c   1.000
_cell.angle_alpha   90.00
_cell.angle_beta   90.00
_cell.angle_gamma   90.00
#
_symmetry.space_group_name_H-M   'P 1'
#
loop_
_entity.id
_entity.type
_entity.pdbx_description
1 polymer ?
#
loop_
_entity_poly.entity_id
_entity_poly.type
_entity_poly.pdbx_seq_one_letter_code
_entity_poly.pdbx_strand_id
1 'polypeptide(L)'
;MSDRETLRLDFLKAAGLADAVRAPLPGDASTRRYERLTPASGPTLMLMDQAPAAESPPADPTWTPQQRHAAGWNAVARLSAGRIEAFAAVAAHLKS
;
A
#
# COMPACT_ATOMS: atom_id res chain seq x y z
N MET A 1 17.63 -14.08 1.66
CA MET A 1 16.42 -13.36 1.20
C MET A 1 15.75 -12.80 2.45
N SER A 2 15.28 -11.55 2.46
CA SER A 2 14.61 -11.01 3.66
C SER A 2 13.19 -11.58 3.80
N ASP A 3 12.66 -11.65 5.01
CA ASP A 3 11.29 -12.13 5.28
C ASP A 3 10.26 -11.37 4.42
N ARG A 4 10.46 -10.05 4.23
CA ARG A 4 9.58 -9.23 3.40
C ARG A 4 9.64 -9.60 1.92
N GLU A 5 10.79 -9.99 1.42
CA GLU A 5 10.92 -10.43 0.03
C GLU A 5 10.23 -11.78 -0.19
N THR A 6 10.34 -12.71 0.76
CA THR A 6 9.59 -13.98 0.70
C THR A 6 8.08 -13.74 0.64
N LEU A 7 7.56 -12.86 1.51
CA LEU A 7 6.14 -12.49 1.49
C LEU A 7 5.69 -11.90 0.15
N ARG A 8 6.53 -11.08 -0.50
CA ARG A 8 6.22 -10.54 -1.84
C ARG A 8 6.17 -11.65 -2.89
N LEU A 9 7.13 -12.57 -2.89
CA LEU A 9 7.14 -13.69 -3.83
C LEU A 9 5.91 -14.59 -3.68
N ASP A 10 5.54 -14.92 -2.44
CA ASP A 10 4.36 -15.75 -2.16
C ASP A 10 3.09 -15.05 -2.61
N PHE A 11 2.97 -13.74 -2.37
CA PHE A 11 1.85 -12.94 -2.85
C PHE A 11 1.77 -12.93 -4.39
N LEU A 12 2.87 -12.66 -5.08
CA LEU A 12 2.91 -12.64 -6.55
C LEU A 12 2.57 -14.01 -7.13
N LYS A 13 3.07 -15.09 -6.52
CA LYS A 13 2.73 -16.46 -6.92
C LYS A 13 1.25 -16.74 -6.76
N ALA A 14 0.65 -16.40 -5.61
CA ALA A 14 -0.79 -16.57 -5.38
C ALA A 14 -1.65 -15.75 -6.36
N ALA A 15 -1.14 -14.61 -6.82
CA ALA A 15 -1.80 -13.77 -7.82
C ALA A 15 -1.57 -14.22 -9.28
N GLY A 16 -0.86 -15.33 -9.53
CA GLY A 16 -0.53 -15.81 -10.88
C GLY A 16 0.54 -14.99 -11.60
N LEU A 17 1.36 -14.24 -10.86
CA LEU A 17 2.38 -13.32 -11.35
C LEU A 17 3.81 -13.76 -10.98
N ALA A 18 4.01 -15.05 -10.68
CA ALA A 18 5.30 -15.60 -10.24
C ALA A 18 6.44 -15.29 -11.23
N ASP A 19 6.14 -15.38 -12.53
CA ASP A 19 7.11 -15.20 -13.63
C ASP A 19 7.17 -13.76 -14.16
N ALA A 20 6.44 -12.83 -13.56
CA ALA A 20 6.47 -11.44 -14.00
C ALA A 20 7.86 -10.82 -13.75
N VAL A 21 8.40 -10.13 -14.74
CA VAL A 21 9.64 -9.37 -14.57
C VAL A 21 9.37 -8.20 -13.65
N ARG A 22 10.23 -8.02 -12.63
CA ARG A 22 10.09 -7.00 -11.58
C ARG A 22 11.19 -5.95 -11.72
N ALA A 23 10.79 -4.68 -11.84
CA ALA A 23 11.71 -3.55 -11.82
C ALA A 23 11.31 -2.56 -10.71
N PRO A 24 12.20 -2.24 -9.75
CA PRO A 24 11.90 -1.25 -8.72
C PRO A 24 11.65 0.12 -9.36
N LEU A 25 10.72 0.89 -8.80
CA LEU A 25 10.50 2.30 -9.18
C LEU A 25 11.34 3.18 -8.23
N PRO A 26 12.51 3.69 -8.65
CA PRO A 26 13.35 4.51 -7.79
C PRO A 26 12.75 5.92 -7.61
N GLY A 27 13.14 6.58 -6.52
CA GLY A 27 12.85 7.99 -6.30
C GLY A 27 11.42 8.30 -5.87
N ASP A 28 10.67 7.32 -5.37
CA ASP A 28 9.41 7.62 -4.71
C ASP A 28 9.69 8.16 -3.30
N ALA A 29 9.08 9.29 -2.94
CA ALA A 29 9.18 9.87 -1.60
C ALA A 29 8.26 9.15 -0.59
N SER A 30 7.74 7.98 -0.94
CA SER A 30 6.84 7.22 -0.08
C SER A 30 7.63 6.38 0.91
N THR A 31 6.96 6.03 2.01
CA THR A 31 7.37 4.92 2.88
C THR A 31 7.10 3.56 2.24
N ARG A 32 6.38 3.54 1.12
CA ARG A 32 6.04 2.37 0.31
C ARG A 32 7.20 2.02 -0.61
N ARG A 33 7.25 0.75 -1.01
CA ARG A 33 8.07 0.32 -2.12
C ARG A 33 7.16 0.02 -3.31
N TYR A 34 7.57 0.47 -4.48
CA TYR A 34 6.88 0.15 -5.73
C TYR A 34 7.78 -0.65 -6.67
N GLU A 35 7.17 -1.61 -7.35
CA GLU A 35 7.82 -2.38 -8.41
C GLU A 35 6.89 -2.46 -9.62
N ARG A 36 7.42 -2.11 -10.79
CA ARG A 36 6.73 -2.37 -12.06
C ARG A 36 6.83 -3.86 -12.35
N LEU A 37 5.68 -4.46 -12.63
CA LEU A 37 5.58 -5.85 -13.06
C LEU A 37 5.30 -5.89 -14.57
N THR A 38 6.05 -6.72 -15.28
CA THR A 38 5.82 -7.03 -16.70
C THR A 38 5.50 -8.53 -16.81
N PRO A 39 4.21 -8.91 -16.85
CA PRO A 39 3.82 -10.30 -17.07
C PRO A 39 4.16 -10.76 -18.50
N ALA A 40 4.16 -12.07 -18.75
CA ALA A 40 4.38 -12.63 -20.09
C ALA A 40 3.30 -12.24 -21.11
N SER A 41 2.08 -11.95 -20.63
CA SER A 41 0.96 -11.50 -21.44
C SER A 41 0.07 -10.54 -20.65
N GLY A 42 -0.54 -9.59 -21.34
CA GLY A 42 -1.43 -8.60 -20.73
C GLY A 42 -0.71 -7.30 -20.37
N PRO A 43 -1.38 -6.43 -19.57
CA PRO A 43 -0.85 -5.11 -19.26
C PRO A 43 0.31 -5.18 -18.25
N THR A 44 1.12 -4.12 -18.22
CA THR A 44 2.04 -3.88 -17.10
C THR A 44 1.24 -3.53 -15.85
N LEU A 45 1.74 -3.98 -14.70
CA LEU A 45 1.11 -3.76 -13.39
C LEU A 45 2.08 -3.03 -12.46
N MET A 46 1.55 -2.50 -11.36
CA MET A 46 2.35 -1.90 -10.30
C MET A 46 2.12 -2.68 -9.01
N LEU A 47 3.16 -3.34 -8.49
CA LEU A 47 3.17 -3.85 -7.14
C LEU A 47 3.41 -2.68 -6.20
N MET A 48 2.54 -2.55 -5.20
CA MET A 48 2.70 -1.64 -4.08
C MET A 48 2.92 -2.48 -2.82
N ASP A 49 4.08 -2.29 -2.20
CA ASP A 49 4.41 -2.90 -0.91
C ASP A 49 4.43 -1.79 0.16
N GLN A 50 3.41 -1.80 1.01
CA GLN A 50 3.38 -0.96 2.21
C GLN A 50 3.76 -1.78 3.44
N ALA A 51 4.86 -1.42 4.10
CA ALA A 51 5.21 -1.99 5.39
C ALA A 51 4.27 -1.40 6.47
N PRO A 52 3.49 -2.22 7.21
CA PRO A 52 2.49 -1.70 8.16
C PRO A 52 3.07 -0.79 9.25
N ALA A 53 4.29 -1.07 9.71
CA ALA A 53 4.97 -0.31 10.76
C ALA A 53 5.67 0.96 10.26
N ALA A 54 5.70 1.22 8.95
CA ALA A 54 6.36 2.40 8.40
C ALA A 54 5.55 3.69 8.57
N GLU A 55 4.31 3.60 9.05
CA GLU A 55 3.43 4.75 9.24
C GLU A 55 2.69 4.69 10.58
N SER A 56 2.32 5.88 11.08
CA SER A 56 1.42 6.01 12.23
C SER A 56 0.06 5.36 11.93
N PRO A 57 -0.64 4.82 12.94
CA PRO A 57 -2.00 4.32 12.75
C PRO A 57 -2.95 5.45 12.29
N PRO A 58 -4.09 5.10 11.67
CA PRO A 58 -5.14 6.07 11.39
C PRO A 58 -5.57 6.83 12.66
N ALA A 59 -6.02 8.06 12.49
CA ALA A 59 -6.64 8.79 13.59
C ALA A 59 -7.84 8.02 14.15
N ASP A 60 -8.03 8.09 15.47
CA ASP A 60 -9.21 7.53 16.11
C ASP A 60 -10.47 8.22 15.54
N PRO A 61 -11.48 7.46 15.08
CA PRO A 61 -12.70 8.03 14.54
C PRO A 61 -13.46 8.91 15.54
N THR A 62 -13.30 8.70 16.86
CA THR A 62 -13.99 9.48 17.89
C THR A 62 -13.29 10.79 18.26
N TRP A 63 -12.09 11.06 17.72
CA TRP A 63 -11.38 12.30 18.03
C TRP A 63 -12.04 13.53 17.43
N THR A 64 -12.12 14.59 18.24
CA THR A 64 -12.48 15.94 17.80
C THR A 64 -11.43 16.51 16.83
N PRO A 65 -11.77 17.52 16.02
CA PRO A 65 -10.79 18.18 15.16
C PRO A 65 -9.56 18.67 15.94
N GLN A 66 -9.75 19.24 17.13
CA GLN A 66 -8.66 19.76 17.96
C GLN A 66 -7.73 18.65 18.46
N GLN A 67 -8.28 17.48 18.83
CA GLN A 67 -7.49 16.30 19.20
C GLN A 67 -6.66 15.78 18.02
N ARG A 68 -7.22 15.77 16.80
CA ARG A 68 -6.47 15.39 15.59
C ARG A 68 -5.33 16.36 15.29
N HIS A 69 -5.57 17.66 15.41
CA HIS A 69 -4.51 18.67 15.22
C HIS A 69 -3.38 18.50 16.25
N ALA A 70 -3.71 18.24 17.52
CA ALA A 70 -2.72 17.97 18.56
C ALA A 70 -1.90 16.69 18.29
N ALA A 71 -2.49 15.69 17.64
CA ALA A 71 -1.83 14.45 17.23
C ALA A 71 -0.96 14.59 15.94
N GLY A 72 -0.92 15.78 15.33
CA GLY A 72 -0.03 16.11 14.22
C GLY A 72 -0.58 15.81 12.83
N TRP A 73 0.26 16.05 11.82
CA TRP A 73 -0.16 16.09 10.41
C TRP A 73 -0.85 14.82 9.92
N ASN A 74 -0.33 13.64 10.27
CA ASN A 74 -0.92 12.37 9.85
C ASN A 74 -2.36 12.19 10.35
N ALA A 75 -2.65 12.60 11.59
CA ALA A 75 -3.98 12.48 12.17
C ALA A 75 -5.00 13.45 11.54
N VAL A 76 -4.53 14.54 10.92
CA VAL A 76 -5.35 15.51 10.20
C VAL A 76 -5.56 15.09 8.74
N ALA A 77 -4.47 14.73 8.05
CA ALA A 77 -4.47 14.59 6.59
C ALA A 77 -4.64 13.15 6.09
N ARG A 78 -4.40 12.12 6.92
CA ARG A 78 -4.36 10.72 6.47
C ARG A 78 -5.46 9.87 7.10
N LEU A 79 -6.61 9.82 6.42
CA LEU A 79 -7.79 9.07 6.88
C LEU A 79 -7.57 7.55 6.99
N SER A 80 -6.76 6.95 6.12
CA SER A 80 -6.51 5.50 6.10
C SER A 80 -5.10 5.11 6.53
N ALA A 81 -4.22 6.08 6.82
CA ALA A 81 -2.79 5.84 7.02
C ALA A 81 -2.18 4.93 5.91
N GLY A 82 -1.68 3.76 6.29
CA GLY A 82 -1.14 2.73 5.41
C GLY A 82 -2.14 1.63 5.04
N ARG A 83 -3.40 1.70 5.48
CA ARG A 83 -4.42 0.65 5.28
C ARG A 83 -4.91 0.64 3.83
N ILE A 84 -4.33 -0.24 3.03
CA ILE A 84 -4.67 -0.44 1.61
C ILE A 84 -6.11 -0.97 1.46
N GLU A 85 -6.59 -1.73 2.44
CA GLU A 85 -7.92 -2.31 2.48
C GLU A 85 -9.01 -1.24 2.45
N ALA A 86 -8.78 -0.08 3.07
CA ALA A 86 -9.71 1.04 3.02
C ALA A 86 -9.91 1.55 1.59
N PHE A 87 -8.84 1.58 0.78
CA PHE A 87 -8.93 1.97 -0.63
C PHE A 87 -9.60 0.90 -1.48
N ALA A 88 -9.30 -0.39 -1.23
CA ALA A 88 -9.96 -1.49 -1.93
C ALA A 88 -11.47 -1.54 -1.66
N ALA A 89 -11.89 -1.31 -0.41
CA ALA A 89 -13.30 -1.26 -0.03
C ALA A 89 -14.05 -0.13 -0.75
N VAL A 90 -13.47 1.08 -0.82
CA VAL A 90 -14.05 2.21 -1.56
C VAL A 90 -14.14 1.89 -3.06
N ALA A 91 -13.10 1.28 -3.64
CA ALA A 91 -13.11 0.92 -5.06
C ALA A 91 -14.19 -0.10 -5.43
N ALA A 92 -14.52 -1.03 -4.53
CA ALA A 92 -15.63 -1.96 -4.72
C ALA A 92 -16.99 -1.23 -4.66
N HIS A 93 -17.17 -0.34 -3.69
CA HIS A 93 -18.40 0.46 -3.54
C HIS A 93 -18.65 1.40 -4.74
N LEU A 94 -17.60 1.94 -5.36
CA LEU A 94 -17.74 2.81 -6.54
C LEU A 94 -18.07 2.07 -7.84
N LYS A 95 -18.06 0.72 -7.84
CA LYS A 95 -18.39 -0.11 -9.00
C LYS A 95 -19.82 -0.68 -8.97
N SER A 96 -20.49 -0.57 -7.82
CA SER A 96 -21.91 -0.94 -7.64
C SER A 96 -22.82 0.24 -7.91
#